data_AF-A0A2M7QDX6-F1
#
_entry.id   AF-A0A2M7QDX6-F1
#
_cell.length_a   1.000
_cell.length_b   1.000
_cell.length_c   1.000
_cell.angle_alpha   90.00
_cell.angle_beta   90.00
_cell.angle_gamma   90.00
#
_symmetry.space_group_name_H-M   'P 1'
#
loop_
_entity.id
_entity.type
_entity.pdbx_description
1 polymer ?
#
loop_
_entity_poly.entity_id
_entity_poly.type
_entity_poly.pdbx_seq_one_letter_code
_entity_poly.pdbx_strand_id
1 'polypeptide(L)' 'MKKEWKDFIVNIDVPVSFLHKDELTKEYPDKNLISLPVIFVASEKGLSLLISSEEINNQNTISNLISLIKNKMKNTI' A
#
# COMPACT_ATOMS: atom_id res chain seq x y z
N MET A 1 -15.73 -4.12 -4.83
CA MET A 1 -14.80 -3.09 -4.32
C MET A 1 -15.61 -1.89 -3.88
N LYS A 2 -15.33 -1.25 -2.73
CA LYS A 2 -16.08 -0.04 -2.32
C LYS A 2 -15.79 1.11 -3.29
N LYS A 3 -16.82 1.92 -3.60
CA LYS A 3 -16.73 3.01 -4.57
C LYS A 3 -15.63 4.01 -4.20
N GLU A 4 -15.59 4.45 -2.94
CA GLU A 4 -14.58 5.39 -2.43
C GLU A 4 -13.14 4.92 -2.64
N TRP A 5 -12.88 3.62 -2.45
CA TRP A 5 -11.55 3.04 -2.67
C TRP A 5 -11.18 3.05 -4.15
N LYS A 6 -12.11 2.63 -5.01
CA LYS A 6 -11.89 2.65 -6.46
C LYS A 6 -11.61 4.06 -6.97
N ASP A 7 -12.42 5.03 -6.54
CA ASP A 7 -12.26 6.44 -6.90
C ASP A 7 -10.90 6.97 -6.42
N PHE A 8 -10.45 6.59 -5.22
CA PHE A 8 -9.13 6.96 -4.73
C PHE A 8 -7.99 6.41 -5.60
N ILE A 9 -8.01 5.11 -5.93
CA ILE A 9 -6.96 4.47 -6.73
C ILE A 9 -6.91 5.03 -8.16
N VAL A 10 -8.05 5.39 -8.75
CA VAL A 10 -8.10 5.97 -10.10
C VAL A 10 -7.60 7.41 -10.14
N ASN A 11 -7.78 8.18 -9.06
CA ASN A 11 -7.41 9.59 -8.99
C ASN A 11 -6.03 9.84 -8.36
N ILE A 12 -5.28 8.80 -8.03
CA ILE A 12 -3.95 8.95 -7.43
C ILE A 12 -2.91 9.17 -8.53
N ASP A 13 -1.97 10.10 -8.31
CA ASP A 13 -0.98 10.52 -9.30
C ASP A 13 0.10 9.45 -9.57
N VAL A 14 0.15 8.40 -8.73
CA VAL A 14 1.14 7.33 -8.84
C VAL A 14 0.52 6.06 -9.43
N PRO A 15 1.27 5.29 -10.23
CA PRO A 15 0.83 3.96 -10.65
C PRO A 15 0.59 3.06 -9.43
N VAL A 16 -0.56 2.37 -9.42
CA VAL A 16 -0.90 1.40 -8.37
C VAL A 16 -0.99 0.01 -8.96
N SER A 17 -0.28 -0.93 -8.34
CA SER A 17 -0.36 -2.36 -8.64
C SER A 17 -0.75 -3.13 -7.39
N PHE A 18 -1.61 -4.14 -7.56
CA PHE A 18 -1.98 -5.07 -6.50
C PHE A 18 -1.29 -6.39 -6.75
N LEU A 19 -0.45 -6.81 -5.79
CA LEU A 19 0.22 -8.10 -5.81
C LEU A 19 -0.44 -9.02 -4.79
N HIS A 20 -0.79 -10.23 -5.22
CA HIS A 20 -1.13 -11.31 -4.30
C HIS A 20 0.13 -11.83 -3.60
N LYS A 21 -0.05 -12.59 -2.51
CA LYS A 21 1.06 -13.14 -1.73
C LYS A 21 2.07 -13.90 -2.61
N ASP A 22 1.58 -14.78 -3.48
CA ASP A 22 2.45 -15.59 -4.35
C ASP A 22 3.21 -14.73 -5.37
N GLU A 23 2.59 -13.66 -5.87
CA GLU A 23 3.22 -12.69 -6.78
C GLU A 23 4.27 -11.86 -6.05
N LEU A 24 3.98 -11.41 -4.82
CA LEU A 24 4.93 -10.70 -3.98
C LEU A 24 6.15 -11.57 -3.66
N THR A 25 5.95 -12.84 -3.28
CA THR A 25 7.06 -13.76 -2.98
C THR A 25 7.87 -14.09 -4.23
N LYS A 26 7.25 -14.10 -5.42
CA LYS A 26 7.94 -14.34 -6.68
C LYS A 26 8.80 -13.14 -7.12
N GLU A 27 8.26 -11.92 -7.03
CA GLU A 27 8.98 -10.71 -7.43
C GLU A 27 9.95 -10.19 -6.36
N TYR A 28 9.61 -10.41 -5.08
CA TYR A 28 10.35 -9.92 -3.91
C TYR A 28 10.51 -11.04 -2.87
N PRO A 29 11.35 -12.05 -3.13
CA PRO A 29 11.53 -13.20 -2.24
C PRO A 29 11.99 -12.79 -0.84
N ASP A 30 12.77 -11.71 -0.70
CA ASP A 30 13.21 -11.17 0.60
C ASP A 30 12.06 -10.61 1.46
N LYS A 31 10.90 -10.34 0.86
CA LYS A 31 9.72 -9.77 1.53
C LYS A 31 8.68 -10.81 1.95
N ASN A 32 8.96 -12.11 1.76
CA ASN A 32 8.04 -13.21 2.05
C ASN A 32 7.66 -13.33 3.54
N LEU A 33 8.48 -12.78 4.45
CA LEU A 33 8.23 -12.80 5.90
C LEU A 33 7.36 -11.61 6.38
N ILE A 34 6.99 -10.68 5.50
CA ILE A 34 6.20 -9.51 5.88
C ILE A 34 4.73 -9.90 6.06
N SER A 35 4.17 -9.52 7.20
CA SER A 35 2.74 -9.68 7.47
C SER A 35 1.90 -8.88 6.48
N LEU A 36 0.97 -9.56 5.82
CA LEU A 36 0.00 -8.97 4.90
C LEU A 36 -1.31 -8.67 5.65
N PRO A 37 -2.13 -7.70 5.20
CA PRO A 37 -1.93 -6.82 4.05
C PRO A 37 -0.83 -5.78 4.28
N VAL A 38 -0.18 -5.29 3.21
CA VAL A 38 0.90 -4.31 3.31
C VAL A 38 0.88 -3.39 2.08
N ILE A 39 1.34 -2.15 2.24
CA ILE A 39 1.52 -1.21 1.13
C ILE A 39 3.00 -0.82 1.04
N PHE A 40 3.58 -0.99 -0.14
CA PHE A 40 4.93 -0.53 -0.46
C PHE A 40 4.88 0.69 -1.37
N VAL A 41 5.91 1.52 -1.30
CA VAL A 41 6.17 2.60 -2.24
C VAL A 41 7.44 2.29 -3.02
N ALA A 42 7.36 2.34 -4.34
CA ALA A 42 8.51 2.24 -5.21
C ALA A 42 9.13 3.63 -5.39
N SER A 43 10.45 3.72 -5.22
CA SER A 43 11.24 4.93 -5.45
C SER A 43 12.50 4.57 -6.23
N GLU A 44 13.31 5.56 -6.61
CA GLU A 44 14.61 5.34 -7.26
C GLU A 44 15.55 4.44 -6.43
N LYS A 45 15.36 4.39 -5.11
CA LYS A 45 16.14 3.55 -4.17
C LYS A 45 15.55 2.15 -3.99
N GLY A 46 14.47 1.82 -4.69
CA GLY A 46 13.75 0.55 -4.58
C GLY A 46 12.44 0.65 -3.79
N LEU A 47 11.91 -0.52 -3.40
CA LEU A 47 10.63 -0.65 -2.69
C LEU A 47 10.80 -0.50 -1.17
N SER A 48 10.21 0.56 -0.63
CA SER A 48 10.17 0.82 0.81
C SER A 48 8.79 0.48 1.38
N LEU A 49 8.76 -0.01 2.63
CA LEU A 49 7.51 -0.21 3.36
C LEU A 49 6.86 1.14 3.65
N LEU A 50 5.65 1.37 3.14
CA LEU A 50 4.90 2.62 3.37
C LEU A 50 3.95 2.47 4.55
N ILE A 51 3.18 1.36 4.55
CA ILE A 51 2.18 1.05 5.59
C ILE A 51 2.23 -0.43 5.91
N SER A 52 2.39 -0.76 7.19
CA SER A 52 2.40 -2.14 7.70
C SER A 52 1.00 -2.74 7.84
N SER A 53 0.90 -4.06 8.00
CA SER A 53 -0.36 -4.74 8.30
C SER A 53 -1.02 -4.24 9.58
N GLU A 54 -0.22 -3.89 10.59
CA GLU A 54 -0.74 -3.34 11.84
C GLU A 54 -1.40 -1.99 11.60
N GLU A 55 -0.75 -1.10 10.86
CA GLU A 55 -1.31 0.22 10.54
C GLU A 55 -2.60 0.10 9.72
N ILE A 56 -2.68 -0.86 8.78
CA ILE A 56 -3.89 -1.13 7.98
C ILE A 56 -5.00 -1.70 8.87
N ASN A 57 -4.68 -2.71 9.69
CA ASN A 57 -5.66 -3.38 10.56
C ASN A 57 -6.20 -2.45 11.66
N ASN A 58 -5.44 -1.41 12.03
CA ASN A 58 -5.89 -0.36 12.94
C ASN A 58 -6.90 0.62 12.31
N GLN A 59 -7.10 0.59 10.99
CA GLN A 59 -8.08 1.46 10.33
C GLN A 59 -9.47 0.83 10.30
N ASN A 60 -10.41 1.46 11.01
CA ASN A 60 -11.80 1.00 11.09
C ASN A 60 -12.65 1.36 9.85
N THR A 61 -12.21 2.32 9.03
CA THR A 61 -12.94 2.80 7.85
C THR A 61 -12.02 2.96 6.64
N ILE A 62 -12.61 2.89 5.44
CA ILE A 62 -11.86 3.11 4.19
C ILE A 62 -11.37 4.57 4.12
N SER A 63 -12.18 5.53 4.58
CA SER A 63 -11.79 6.94 4.57
C SER A 63 -10.56 7.18 5.47
N ASN A 64 -10.44 6.47 6.60
CA ASN A 64 -9.24 6.52 7.45
C ASN A 64 -8.01 5.94 6.74
N LEU A 65 -8.17 4.79 6.08
CA LEU A 65 -7.09 4.16 5.29
C LEU A 65 -6.61 5.08 4.16
N ILE A 66 -7.53 5.69 3.41
CA ILE A 66 -7.20 6.66 2.35
C ILE A 66 -6.42 7.85 2.94
N SER A 67 -6.88 8.37 4.08
CA SER A 67 -6.22 9.50 4.76
C SER A 67 -4.80 9.14 5.23
N LEU A 68 -4.62 7.93 5.75
CA LEU A 68 -3.31 7.39 6.15
C LEU A 68 -2.37 7.30 4.94
N ILE A 69 -2.83 6.75 3.81
CA ILE A 69 -2.04 6.64 2.58
C ILE A 69 -1.61 8.03 2.10
N LYS A 70 -2.55 8.98 2.01
CA LYS A 70 -2.26 10.36 1.58
C LYS A 70 -1.22 11.03 2.49
N ASN A 71 -1.34 10.87 3.81
CA ASN A 71 -0.38 11.42 4.76
C ASN A 71 1.01 10.81 4.63
N LYS A 72 1.10 9.49 4.47
CA LYS A 72 2.37 8.78 4.30
C LYS A 72 3.06 9.14 2.99
N MET A 73 2.30 9.25 1.90
CA MET A 73 2.80 9.69 0.61
C MET A 73 3.37 11.10 0.66
N LYS A 74 2.66 12.06 1.28
CA LYS A 74 3.14 13.45 1.42
C LYS A 74 4.47 13.57 2.17
N ASN A 75 4.77 12.64 3.08
CA ASN A 75 6.03 12.63 3.83
C ASN A 75 7.16 11.85 3.13
N THR A 76 6.86 11.13 2.04
CA THR A 76 7.79 10.19 1.41
C THR A 76 8.10 10.55 -0.05
N ILE A 77 7.17 11.25 -0.73
CA ILE A 77 7.23 11.66 -2.14
C ILE A 77 7.31 13.19 -2.21
#